data_AF-A0A9P6B112-F1
#
_entry.id   AF-A0A9P6B112-F1
#
_cell.length_a   1.000
_cell.length_b   1.000
_cell.length_c   1.000
_cell.angle_alpha   90.00
_cell.angle_beta   90.00
_cell.angle_gamma   90.00
#
_symmetry.space_group_name_H-M   'P 1'
#
loop_
_entity.id
_entity.type
_entity.pdbx_description
1 polymer ?
#
loop_
_entity_poly.entity_id
_entity_poly.type
_entity_poly.pdbx_seq_one_letter_code
_entity_poly.pdbx_strand_id
1 'polypeptide(L)'
;GIEDISLEVCTCNIAATQLVKHGLFPCAPVHPTLAINIDMLEFAAGLFVHLSPNEHAWASNLSGFLRKRGYLLHTSDSLWHHFANSLAHYQVLVHLARAEMSQSIEAVRTAL
;
A
#
# COMPACT_ATOMS: atom_id res chain seq x y z
N GLY A 1 3.04 -14.65 4.12
CA GLY A 1 4.45 -14.81 3.68
C GLY A 1 4.64 -13.93 2.47
N ILE A 2 5.38 -14.39 1.45
CA ILE A 2 5.09 -13.96 0.07
C ILE A 2 4.13 -15.00 -0.50
N GLU A 3 3.05 -14.54 -1.11
CA GLU A 3 1.98 -15.38 -1.66
C GLU A 3 1.60 -14.86 -3.05
N ASP A 4 1.38 -15.79 -3.98
CA ASP A 4 0.89 -15.46 -5.32
C ASP A 4 -0.63 -15.33 -5.31
N ILE A 5 -1.14 -14.26 -5.89
CA ILE A 5 -2.58 -14.00 -6.02
C ILE A 5 -2.95 -13.89 -7.50
N SER A 6 -4.00 -14.61 -7.91
CA SER A 6 -4.58 -14.49 -9.25
C SER A 6 -5.78 -13.55 -9.20
N LEU A 7 -5.80 -12.57 -10.10
CA LEU A 7 -6.86 -11.55 -10.19
C LEU A 7 -7.56 -11.64 -11.54
N GLU A 8 -8.88 -11.48 -11.56
CA GLU A 8 -9.68 -11.41 -12.78
C GLU A 8 -9.92 -9.94 -13.13
N VAL A 9 -9.02 -9.35 -13.91
CA VAL A 9 -9.06 -7.90 -14.20
C VAL A 9 -9.98 -7.60 -15.39
N CYS A 10 -10.99 -6.76 -15.16
CA CYS A 10 -11.81 -6.15 -16.22
C CYS A 10 -11.86 -4.63 -16.04
N THR A 11 -12.39 -3.92 -17.04
CA THR A 11 -12.68 -2.47 -16.92
C THR A 11 -13.67 -2.17 -15.79
N CYS A 12 -14.51 -3.14 -15.43
CA CYS A 12 -15.47 -3.10 -14.33
C CYS A 12 -14.87 -3.39 -12.94
N ASN A 13 -13.70 -4.04 -12.87
CA ASN A 13 -13.13 -4.60 -11.65
C ASN A 13 -11.61 -4.56 -11.77
N ILE A 14 -11.05 -3.38 -11.52
CA ILE A 14 -9.61 -3.15 -11.63
C ILE A 14 -8.85 -3.90 -10.52
N ALA A 15 -7.60 -4.25 -10.81
CA ALA A 15 -6.74 -4.98 -9.88
C ALA A 15 -6.64 -4.31 -8.50
N ALA A 16 -6.54 -2.97 -8.46
CA ALA A 16 -6.46 -2.22 -7.22
C ALA A 16 -7.67 -2.46 -6.29
N THR A 17 -8.89 -2.45 -6.82
CA THR A 17 -10.11 -2.68 -6.04
C THR A 17 -10.18 -4.10 -5.51
N GLN A 18 -9.74 -5.08 -6.30
CA GLN A 18 -9.71 -6.48 -5.86
C GLN A 18 -8.70 -6.67 -4.73
N LEU A 19 -7.48 -6.15 -4.89
CA LEU A 19 -6.43 -6.24 -3.87
C LEU A 19 -6.87 -5.61 -2.54
N VAL A 20 -7.49 -4.43 -2.58
CA VAL A 20 -7.98 -3.75 -1.36
C VAL A 20 -9.04 -4.59 -0.64
N LYS A 21 -9.93 -5.27 -1.38
CA LYS A 21 -10.89 -6.21 -0.79
C LYS A 21 -10.23 -7.41 -0.11
N HIS A 22 -9.01 -7.77 -0.52
CA HIS A 22 -8.19 -8.81 0.10
C HIS A 22 -7.29 -8.28 1.24
N GLY A 23 -7.42 -7.01 1.64
CA GLY A 23 -6.54 -6.41 2.66
C GLY A 23 -5.13 -6.10 2.14
N LEU A 24 -4.95 -6.08 0.81
CA LEU A 24 -3.69 -5.79 0.14
C LEU A 24 -3.78 -4.46 -0.60
N PHE A 25 -2.67 -3.74 -0.70
CA PHE A 25 -2.59 -2.50 -1.43
C PHE A 25 -1.59 -2.63 -2.59
N PRO A 26 -1.97 -2.20 -3.80
CA PRO A 26 -1.10 -2.33 -4.97
C PRO A 26 0.10 -1.38 -4.89
N CYS A 27 1.27 -1.84 -5.38
CA CYS A 27 2.43 -0.96 -5.57
C CYS A 27 2.25 0.05 -6.72
N ALA A 28 1.28 -0.18 -7.62
CA ALA A 28 0.93 0.72 -8.72
C ALA A 28 -0.57 0.60 -9.04
N PRO A 29 -1.27 1.70 -9.34
CA PRO A 29 -2.74 1.69 -9.48
C PRO A 29 -3.25 0.95 -10.71
N VAL A 30 -2.49 0.90 -11.81
CA VAL A 30 -2.94 0.36 -13.10
C VAL A 30 -2.40 -1.05 -13.36
N HIS A 31 -1.10 -1.27 -13.15
CA HIS A 31 -0.43 -2.54 -13.38
C HIS A 31 0.44 -2.92 -12.18
N PRO A 32 -0.16 -3.40 -11.08
CA PRO A 32 0.61 -3.80 -9.90
C PRO A 32 1.38 -5.09 -10.17
N THR A 33 2.69 -5.07 -9.90
CA THR A 33 3.54 -6.27 -9.90
C THR A 33 3.66 -6.88 -8.50
N LEU A 34 3.39 -6.10 -7.46
CA LEU A 34 3.39 -6.52 -6.07
C LEU A 34 2.25 -5.82 -5.33
N ALA A 35 1.72 -6.49 -4.30
CA ALA A 35 0.80 -5.90 -3.37
C ALA A 35 1.30 -6.11 -1.94
N ILE A 36 1.00 -5.16 -1.06
CA ILE A 36 1.52 -5.10 0.30
C ILE A 36 0.34 -5.04 1.25
N ASN A 37 0.39 -5.79 2.35
CA ASN A 37 -0.68 -5.77 3.34
C ASN A 37 -0.95 -4.34 3.86
N ILE A 38 -2.23 -3.97 3.94
CA ILE A 38 -2.65 -2.62 4.35
C ILE A 38 -2.22 -2.30 5.78
N ASP A 39 -2.35 -3.24 6.72
CA ASP A 39 -1.94 -3.05 8.12
C ASP A 39 -0.43 -2.78 8.22
N MET A 40 0.37 -3.39 7.34
CA MET A 40 1.81 -3.14 7.26
C MET A 40 2.11 -1.72 6.75
N LEU A 41 1.33 -1.22 5.78
CA LEU A 41 1.46 0.16 5.30
C LEU A 41 0.98 1.16 6.34
N GLU A 42 -0.09 0.88 7.07
CA GLU A 42 -0.57 1.70 8.18
C GLU A 42 0.48 1.79 9.29
N PHE A 43 1.06 0.65 9.68
CA PHE A 43 2.15 0.61 10.65
C PHE A 43 3.35 1.45 10.19
N ALA A 44 3.78 1.30 8.93
CA ALA A 44 4.91 2.05 8.40
C ALA A 44 4.62 3.56 8.27
N ALA A 45 3.41 3.92 7.84
CA ALA A 45 2.97 5.31 7.79
C ALA A 45 3.03 5.95 9.19
N GLY A 46 2.55 5.24 10.23
CA GLY A 46 2.66 5.69 11.61
C GLY A 46 4.11 5.75 12.10
N LEU A 47 4.93 4.77 11.76
CA LEU A 47 6.35 4.71 12.13
C LEU A 47 7.13 5.92 11.58
N PHE A 48 6.91 6.30 10.32
CA PHE A 48 7.62 7.40 9.67
C PHE A 48 7.15 8.80 10.09
N VAL A 49 6.04 8.91 10.85
CA VAL A 49 5.71 10.16 11.55
C VAL A 49 6.66 10.41 12.72
N HIS A 50 7.16 9.34 13.35
CA HIS A 50 7.96 9.40 14.58
C HIS A 50 9.46 9.17 14.35
N LEU A 51 9.84 8.67 13.17
CA LEU A 51 11.22 8.43 12.77
C LEU A 51 11.51 9.16 11.47
N SER A 52 12.73 9.69 11.32
CA SER A 52 13.21 10.15 10.02
C SER A 52 13.05 9.00 9.01
N PRO A 53 12.51 9.24 7.80
CA PRO A 53 12.23 8.19 6.84
C PRO A 53 13.54 7.52 6.40
N ASN A 54 13.89 6.44 7.11
CA ASN A 54 14.98 5.55 6.78
C ASN A 54 14.49 4.43 5.86
N GLU A 55 13.55 4.73 4.97
CA GLU A 55 12.79 3.78 4.16
C GLU A 55 13.70 2.77 3.46
N HIS A 56 14.86 3.23 2.94
CA HIS A 56 15.88 2.38 2.34
C HIS A 56 16.48 1.36 3.32
N ALA A 57 16.83 1.79 4.54
CA ALA A 57 17.38 0.92 5.56
C ALA A 57 16.33 -0.09 6.06
N TRP A 58 15.10 0.37 6.25
CA TRP A 58 13.98 -0.47 6.63
C TRP A 58 13.69 -1.54 5.57
N ALA A 59 13.59 -1.15 4.29
CA ALA A 59 13.31 -2.08 3.21
C ALA A 59 14.48 -3.02 2.91
N SER A 60 15.73 -2.57 3.08
CA SER A 60 16.92 -3.42 3.02
C SER A 60 16.89 -4.49 4.12
N ASN A 61 16.55 -4.09 5.35
CA ASN A 61 16.41 -5.01 6.47
C ASN A 61 15.25 -6.00 6.25
N LEU A 62 14.10 -5.53 5.75
CA LEU A 62 12.96 -6.37 5.40
C LEU A 62 13.30 -7.38 4.30
N SER A 63 13.96 -6.93 3.24
CA SER A 63 14.42 -7.80 2.15
C SER A 63 15.40 -8.86 2.66
N GLY A 64 16.35 -8.45 3.52
CA GLY A 64 17.28 -9.35 4.17
C GLY A 64 16.59 -10.36 5.09
N PHE A 65 15.59 -9.93 5.85
CA PHE A 65 14.78 -10.77 6.72
C PHE A 65 13.96 -11.81 5.94
N LEU A 66 13.30 -11.39 4.86
CA LEU A 66 12.54 -12.27 3.97
C LEU A 66 13.47 -13.28 3.28
N ARG A 67 14.61 -12.83 2.75
CA ARG A 67 15.61 -13.68 2.12
C ARG A 67 16.15 -14.75 3.07
N LYS A 68 16.45 -14.38 4.33
CA LYS A 68 16.89 -15.34 5.37
C LYS A 68 15.86 -16.44 5.66
N ARG A 69 14.58 -16.21 5.35
CA ARG A 69 13.48 -17.17 5.50
C ARG A 69 13.12 -17.90 4.20
N GLY A 70 13.93 -17.74 3.15
CA GLY A 70 13.73 -18.40 1.85
C GLY A 70 12.78 -17.68 0.89
N TYR A 71 12.30 -16.48 1.25
CA TYR A 71 11.43 -15.70 0.38
C TYR A 71 12.28 -14.84 -0.56
N LEU A 72 12.25 -15.15 -1.85
CA LEU A 72 12.91 -14.40 -2.92
C LEU A 72 11.88 -13.61 -3.72
N LEU A 73 12.10 -12.32 -3.87
CA LEU A 73 11.33 -11.48 -4.78
C LEU A 73 11.99 -11.56 -6.15
N HIS A 74 11.27 -12.11 -7.12
CA HIS A 74 11.72 -12.21 -8.52
C HIS A 74 11.50 -10.91 -9.31
N THR A 75 11.28 -9.78 -8.63
CA THR A 75 11.06 -8.48 -9.27
C THR A 75 12.38 -7.81 -9.59
N SER A 76 12.49 -7.23 -10.78
CA SER A 76 13.68 -6.46 -11.19
C SER A 76 13.85 -5.18 -10.35
N ASP A 77 12.75 -4.66 -9.81
CA ASP A 77 12.76 -3.54 -8.87
C ASP A 77 12.93 -4.06 -7.44
N SER A 78 13.69 -3.31 -6.64
CA SER A 78 13.88 -3.60 -5.23
C SER A 78 12.55 -3.56 -4.47
N LEU A 79 12.39 -4.43 -3.46
CA LEU A 79 11.24 -4.40 -2.53
C LEU A 79 10.97 -3.00 -1.99
N TRP A 80 12.04 -2.23 -1.75
CA TRP A 80 11.95 -0.84 -1.33
C TRP A 80 11.13 0.00 -2.31
N HIS A 81 11.39 -0.11 -3.61
CA HIS A 81 10.71 0.71 -4.61
C HIS A 81 9.21 0.39 -4.65
N HIS A 82 8.85 -0.89 -4.65
CA HIS A 82 7.44 -1.30 -4.57
C HIS A 82 6.78 -0.86 -3.27
N PHE A 83 7.51 -0.93 -2.16
CA PHE A 83 7.02 -0.49 -0.87
C PHE A 83 6.79 1.01 -0.80
N ALA A 84 7.76 1.82 -1.23
CA ALA A 84 7.66 3.27 -1.28
C ALA A 84 6.49 3.72 -2.16
N ASN A 85 6.34 3.12 -3.35
CA ASN A 85 5.23 3.44 -4.25
C ASN A 85 3.87 3.06 -3.63
N SER A 86 3.77 1.86 -3.04
CA SER A 86 2.55 1.42 -2.35
C SER A 86 2.19 2.33 -1.18
N LEU A 87 3.18 2.74 -0.39
CA LEU A 87 3.00 3.63 0.75
C LEU A 87 2.56 5.03 0.31
N ALA A 88 3.20 5.59 -0.72
CA ALA A 88 2.84 6.89 -1.27
C ALA A 88 1.38 6.90 -1.78
N HIS A 89 1.01 5.87 -2.55
CA HIS A 89 -0.36 5.73 -3.04
C HIS A 89 -1.38 5.50 -1.91
N TYR A 90 -1.01 4.73 -0.88
CA TYR A 90 -1.84 4.53 0.31
C TYR A 90 -2.09 5.85 1.05
N GLN A 91 -1.03 6.64 1.29
CA GLN A 91 -1.15 7.93 1.96
C GLN A 91 -2.04 8.90 1.19
N VAL A 92 -1.90 8.96 -0.14
CA VAL A 92 -2.78 9.77 -1.01
C VAL A 92 -4.23 9.32 -0.87
N LEU A 93 -4.51 8.01 -0.93
CA LEU A 93 -5.87 7.49 -0.81
C LEU A 93 -6.49 7.83 0.55
N VAL A 94 -5.75 7.64 1.65
CA VAL A 94 -6.21 7.98 3.00
C VAL A 94 -6.50 9.48 3.12
N HIS A 95 -5.65 10.32 2.52
CA HIS A 95 -5.87 11.77 2.50
C HIS A 95 -7.16 12.14 1.75
N LEU A 96 -7.36 11.59 0.55
CA LEU A 96 -8.57 11.82 -0.26
C LEU A 96 -9.84 11.33 0.46
N ALA A 97 -9.81 10.12 1.03
CA ALA A 97 -10.94 9.57 1.77
C ALA A 97 -11.30 10.42 2.99
N ARG A 98 -10.30 10.94 3.72
CA ARG A 98 -10.53 11.84 4.86
C ARG A 98 -11.11 13.19 4.41
N ALA A 99 -10.66 13.72 3.28
CA ALA A 99 -11.17 14.97 2.73
C ALA A 99 -12.66 14.83 2.33
N GLU A 100 -13.01 13.75 1.63
CA GLU A 100 -14.39 13.43 1.24
C GLU A 100 -15.31 13.27 2.47
N MET A 101 -14.84 12.54 3.49
CA MET A 101 -15.57 12.37 4.74
C MET A 101 -15.80 13.71 5.46
N SER A 102 -14.80 14.58 5.47
CA SER A 102 -14.91 15.91 6.07
C SER A 102 -15.92 16.79 5.33
N GLN A 103 -15.93 16.74 3.99
CA GLN A 103 -16.91 17.45 3.17
C GLN A 103 -18.34 16.97 3.42
N SER A 104 -18.53 15.65 3.51
CA SER A 104 -19.83 15.05 3.82
C SER A 104 -20.35 15.49 5.20
N ILE A 105 -19.48 15.55 6.21
CA ILE A 105 -19.82 16.02 7.56
C ILE A 105 -20.22 17.51 7.53
N GLU A 106 -19.50 18.33 6.79
CA GLU A 106 -19.79 19.78 6.70
C GLU A 106 -21.08 20.07 5.94
N ALA A 107 -21.38 19.31 4.88
CA ALA A 107 -22.64 19.40 4.15
C ALA A 107 -23.85 19.12 5.08
N VAL A 108 -23.75 18.14 5.97
CA VAL A 108 -24.80 17.86 6.96
C VAL A 108 -24.93 18.98 7.99
N ARG A 109 -23.82 19.55 8.46
CA ARG A 109 -23.81 20.65 9.43
C ARG A 109 -24.45 21.93 8.89
N THR A 110 -24.19 22.24 7.63
CA THR A 110 -24.69 23.44 6.95
C THR A 110 -26.15 23.34 6.51
N ALA A 111 -26.72 22.13 6.50
CA ALA A 111 -28.11 21.87 6.17
C ALA A 111 -29.07 21.90 7.39
N LEU A 112 -28.53 22.05 8.61
CA LEU A 112 -29.27 22.22 9.87
C LEU A 112 -29.38 23.70 10.26
#